data_AF-A0A9D9NLK0-F1
#
_entry.id   AF-A0A9D9NLK0-F1
#
_cell.length_a   1.000
_cell.length_b   1.000
_cell.length_c   1.000
_cell.angle_alpha   90.00
_cell.angle_beta   90.00
_cell.angle_gamma   90.00
#
_symmetry.space_group_name_H-M   'P 1'
#
loop_
_entity.id
_entity.type
_entity.pdbx_description
1 polymer ?
#
loop_
_entity_poly.entity_id
_entity_poly.type
_entity_poly.pdbx_seq_one_letter_code
_entity_poly.pdbx_strand_id
1 'polypeptide(L)'
;MLLSKIKLSMRFGRVTYVVSSVLSLVMTVFAVLSPQVIPLCIIIKLLSIPVIQYLVTNLSEGLVMYFYINLGISKKEYCLIPAAVDFGIFVLLMTASGIAGYALT
;
A
#
# COMPACT_ATOMS: atom_id res chain seq x y z
N MET A 1 20.43 -6.41 -6.25
CA MET A 1 20.26 -5.15 -5.48
C MET A 1 18.80 -4.77 -5.22
N LEU A 2 17.89 -4.87 -6.21
CA LEU A 2 16.48 -4.45 -6.02
C LEU A 2 15.68 -5.37 -5.08
N LEU A 3 15.86 -6.69 -5.20
CA LEU A 3 15.25 -7.70 -4.33
C LEU A 3 15.65 -7.56 -2.85
N SER A 4 16.90 -7.19 -2.56
CA SER A 4 17.33 -6.96 -1.17
C SER A 4 16.71 -5.68 -0.59
N LYS A 5 16.56 -4.63 -1.40
CA LYS A 5 15.83 -3.40 -1.02
C LYS A 5 14.35 -3.69 -0.73
N ILE A 6 13.69 -4.53 -1.54
CA ILE A 6 12.29 -4.95 -1.32
C ILE A 6 12.16 -5.80 -0.04
N LYS A 7 13.08 -6.74 0.19
CA LYS A 7 13.05 -7.59 1.40
C LYS A 7 13.28 -6.76 2.67
N LEU A 8 14.15 -5.75 2.62
CA LEU A 8 14.33 -4.81 3.72
C LEU A 8 13.08 -3.95 3.92
N SER A 9 12.47 -3.44 2.85
CA SER A 9 11.27 -2.61 2.95
C SER A 9 10.08 -3.38 3.53
N MET A 10 9.96 -4.69 3.25
CA MET A 10 8.95 -5.55 3.88
C MET A 10 9.11 -5.67 5.40
N ARG A 11 10.35 -5.76 5.89
CA ARG A 11 10.61 -6.02 7.32
C ARG A 11 10.24 -4.83 8.20
N PHE A 12 10.36 -3.62 7.68
CA PHE A 12 10.17 -2.39 8.44
C PHE A 12 8.97 -1.56 8.00
N GLY A 13 8.56 -1.65 6.74
CA GLY A 13 7.29 -1.13 6.24
C GLY A 13 6.08 -1.96 6.70
N ARG A 14 6.26 -2.88 7.64
CA ARG A 14 5.20 -3.78 8.12
C ARG A 14 3.97 -3.00 8.60
N VAL A 15 4.17 -1.88 9.31
CA VAL A 15 3.08 -1.01 9.77
C VAL A 15 2.36 -0.35 8.58
N THR A 16 3.11 0.18 7.61
CA THR A 16 2.52 0.72 6.37
C THR A 16 1.71 -0.34 5.63
N TYR A 17 2.23 -1.56 5.50
CA TYR A 17 1.53 -2.66 4.84
C TYR A 17 0.28 -3.10 5.60
N VAL A 18 0.31 -3.15 6.93
CA VAL A 18 -0.86 -3.55 7.73
C VAL A 18 -1.98 -2.51 7.65
N VAL A 19 -1.66 -1.22 7.80
CA VAL A 19 -2.68 -0.15 7.69
C VAL A 19 -3.25 -0.10 6.27
N SER A 20 -2.38 -0.22 5.27
CA SER A 20 -2.80 -0.17 3.88
C SER A 20 -3.58 -1.42 3.46
N SER A 21 -3.26 -2.60 4.00
CA SER A 21 -3.97 -3.85 3.67
C SER A 21 -5.36 -3.91 4.30
N VAL A 22 -5.54 -3.38 5.51
CA VAL A 22 -6.88 -3.23 6.12
C VAL A 22 -7.76 -2.33 5.26
N LEU A 23 -7.23 -1.19 4.80
CA LEU A 23 -7.94 -0.30 3.89
C LEU A 23 -8.30 -1.02 2.57
N SER A 24 -7.34 -1.77 1.98
CA SER A 24 -7.56 -2.56 0.77
C SER A 24 -8.69 -3.58 0.95
N LEU A 25 -8.70 -4.32 2.06
CA LEU A 25 -9.70 -5.34 2.37
C LEU A 25 -11.10 -4.73 2.43
N VAL A 26 -11.26 -3.64 3.17
CA VAL A 26 -12.56 -2.95 3.29
C VAL A 26 -13.07 -2.52 1.91
N MET A 27 -12.22 -1.89 1.10
CA MET A 27 -12.62 -1.47 -0.24
C MET A 27 -12.95 -2.64 -1.17
N THR A 28 -12.22 -3.76 -1.07
CA THR A 28 -12.51 -4.93 -1.91
C THR A 28 -13.86 -5.55 -1.59
N VAL A 29 -14.28 -5.57 -0.33
CA VAL A 29 -15.63 -6.03 0.04
C VAL A 29 -16.70 -5.11 -0.57
N PHE A 30 -16.50 -3.80 -0.52
CA PHE A 30 -17.40 -2.84 -1.17
C PHE A 30 -17.43 -3.02 -2.70
N ALA A 31 -16.28 -3.28 -3.33
CA ALA A 31 -16.19 -3.50 -4.77
C ALA A 31 -16.91 -4.78 -5.22
N VAL A 32 -16.91 -5.84 -4.40
CA VAL A 32 -17.68 -7.07 -4.69
C VAL A 32 -19.19 -6.80 -4.63
N LEU A 33 -19.66 -6.04 -3.63
CA LEU A 33 -21.08 -5.74 -3.45
C LEU A 33 -21.62 -4.74 -4.50
N SER A 34 -20.77 -3.84 -4.98
CA SER A 34 -21.13 -2.84 -5.97
C SER A 34 -19.94 -2.56 -6.90
N PRO A 35 -19.84 -3.25 -8.05
CA PRO A 35 -18.71 -3.08 -8.98
C PRO A 35 -18.54 -1.64 -9.49
N GLN A 36 -19.61 -0.84 -9.46
CA GLN A 36 -19.61 0.55 -9.91
C GLN A 36 -18.72 1.48 -9.06
N VAL A 37 -18.37 1.11 -7.81
CA VAL A 37 -17.50 1.92 -6.94
C VAL A 37 -16.01 1.62 -7.08
N ILE A 38 -15.60 0.69 -7.94
CA ILE A 38 -14.17 0.38 -8.20
C ILE A 38 -13.34 1.63 -8.55
N PRO A 39 -13.76 2.55 -9.45
CA PRO A 39 -12.98 3.73 -9.78
C PRO A 39 -12.77 4.64 -8.57
N LEU A 40 -13.80 4.75 -7.73
CA LEU A 40 -13.77 5.56 -6.51
C LEU A 40 -12.83 4.94 -5.46
N CYS A 41 -12.81 3.60 -5.35
CA CYS A 41 -11.87 2.89 -4.48
C CYS A 41 -10.41 3.12 -4.91
N ILE A 42 -10.12 3.15 -6.22
CA ILE A 42 -8.78 3.45 -6.75
C ILE A 42 -8.35 4.87 -6.36
N ILE A 43 -9.23 5.86 -6.48
CA ILE A 43 -8.94 7.25 -6.11
C ILE A 43 -8.66 7.37 -4.60
N ILE A 44 -9.51 6.77 -3.76
CA ILE A 44 -9.31 6.83 -2.30
C ILE A 44 -8.01 6.13 -1.91
N LYS A 45 -7.69 4.99 -2.53
CA LYS A 45 -6.42 4.30 -2.29
C LYS A 45 -5.23 5.18 -2.66
N LEU A 46 -5.28 5.87 -3.81
CA LEU A 46 -4.22 6.79 -4.23
C LEU A 46 -4.03 7.95 -3.23
N LEU A 47 -5.13 8.52 -2.73
CA LEU A 47 -5.12 9.58 -1.71
C LEU A 47 -4.66 9.09 -0.33
N SER A 48 -4.85 7.80 -0.02
CA SER A 48 -4.42 7.22 1.25
C SER A 48 -2.91 7.04 1.37
N ILE A 49 -2.19 6.88 0.25
CA ILE A 49 -0.73 6.68 0.23
C ILE A 49 0.02 7.81 0.96
N PRO A 50 -0.14 9.10 0.61
CA PRO A 50 0.55 10.18 1.30
C PRO A 50 0.15 10.31 2.77
N VAL A 51 -1.11 9.99 3.11
CA VAL A 51 -1.62 10.04 4.50
C VAL A 51 -0.98 8.97 5.37
N ILE A 52 -0.95 7.72 4.88
CA ILE A 52 -0.31 6.58 5.56
C ILE A 52 1.18 6.86 5.73
N GLN A 53 1.84 7.37 4.69
CA GLN A 53 3.25 7.72 4.72
C GLN A 53 3.54 8.83 5.75
N TYR A 54 2.69 9.86 5.83
CA TYR A 54 2.81 10.93 6.82
C TYR A 54 2.66 10.40 8.26
N LEU A 55 1.60 9.61 8.51
CA LEU A 55 1.37 8.97 9.81
C LEU A 55 2.56 8.12 10.25
N VAL A 56 3.06 7.26 9.38
CA VAL A 56 4.21 6.40 9.70
C VAL A 56 5.47 7.21 9.94
N THR A 57 5.70 8.29 9.17
CA THR A 57 6.89 9.13 9.35
C THR A 57 6.87 9.88 10.69
N ASN A 58 5.69 10.31 11.15
CA ASN A 58 5.55 10.99 12.44
C ASN A 58 5.56 10.01 13.64
N LEU A 59 5.00 8.80 13.47
CA LEU A 59 4.94 7.78 14.52
C LEU A 59 6.24 7.00 14.69
N SER A 60 7.03 6.88 13.62
CA SER A 60 8.32 6.20 13.66
C SER A 60 9.37 7.20 14.11
N GLU A 61 9.77 7.12 15.38
CA GLU A 61 10.90 7.90 15.92
C GLU A 61 12.09 7.85 14.96
N GLY A 62 12.72 8.99 14.70
CA GLY A 62 13.65 9.22 13.59
C GLY A 62 14.82 8.22 13.41
N LEU A 63 15.08 7.36 14.40
CA LEU A 63 16.06 6.27 14.39
C LEU A 63 15.94 5.35 13.16
N VAL A 64 14.72 5.02 12.72
CA VAL A 64 14.53 4.14 11.55
C VAL A 64 15.02 4.83 10.27
N MET A 65 14.83 6.15 10.16
CA MET A 65 15.23 6.94 8.99
C MET A 65 16.76 7.03 8.83
N TYR A 66 17.51 7.10 9.94
CA TYR A 66 18.98 7.11 9.93
C TYR A 66 19.58 5.75 9.53
N PHE A 67 18.92 4.64 9.89
CA PHE A 67 19.37 3.30 9.51
C PHE A 67 19.32 3.09 7.98
N TYR A 68 18.33 3.66 7.28
CA TYR A 68 18.20 3.55 5.81
C TYR A 68 19.24 4.32 5.02
N ILE A 69 19.62 5.50 5.49
CA ILE A 69 20.68 6.30 4.86
C ILE A 69 22.00 5.52 4.89
N ASN A 70 22.29 4.83 6.00
CA ASN A 70 23.47 3.97 6.14
C ASN A 70 23.45 2.73 5.23
N LEU A 71 22.28 2.28 4.79
CA LEU A 71 22.10 1.16 3.85
C LEU A 71 22.09 1.59 2.37
N GLY A 72 22.29 2.89 2.08
CA GLY A 72 22.29 3.43 0.72
C GLY A 72 20.90 3.48 0.07
N ILE A 73 19.83 3.47 0.87
CA ILE A 73 18.45 3.63 0.40
C ILE A 73 18.04 5.07 0.66
N SER A 74 17.65 5.79 -0.39
CA SER A 74 17.18 7.17 -0.21
C SER A 74 15.81 7.19 0.48
N LYS A 75 15.52 8.27 1.23
CA LYS A 75 14.21 8.48 1.86
C LYS A 75 13.04 8.37 0.86
N LYS A 76 13.26 8.79 -0.40
CA LYS A 76 12.27 8.64 -1.49
C LYS A 76 12.06 7.16 -1.85
N GLU A 77 13.14 6.40 -2.05
CA GLU A 77 13.06 4.98 -2.39
C GLU A 77 12.38 4.17 -1.29
N TYR A 78 12.68 4.49 -0.03
CA TYR A 78 12.08 3.84 1.14
C TYR A 78 10.56 3.95 1.16
N CYS A 79 10.00 5.07 0.71
CA CYS A 79 8.56 5.29 0.72
C CYS A 79 7.87 4.85 -0.57
N LEU A 80 8.52 5.05 -1.73
CA LEU A 80 7.94 4.75 -3.03
C LEU A 80 7.84 3.24 -3.29
N ILE A 81 8.83 2.45 -2.88
CA ILE A 81 8.84 1.01 -3.16
C ILE A 81 7.67 0.29 -2.47
N PRO A 82 7.42 0.46 -1.15
CA PRO A 82 6.27 -0.13 -0.50
C PRO A 82 4.93 0.34 -1.07
N ALA A 83 4.80 1.63 -1.35
CA ALA A 83 3.58 2.19 -1.91
C ALA A 83 3.26 1.62 -3.30
N ALA A 84 4.26 1.48 -4.17
CA ALA A 84 4.08 0.92 -5.51
C ALA A 84 3.69 -0.57 -5.46
N VAL A 85 4.35 -1.35 -4.60
CA VAL A 85 4.03 -2.78 -4.43
C VAL A 85 2.61 -2.96 -3.87
N ASP A 86 2.24 -2.20 -2.83
CA ASP A 86 0.91 -2.27 -2.24
C ASP A 86 -0.18 -1.84 -3.23
N PHE A 87 0.06 -0.77 -4.01
CA PHE A 87 -0.88 -0.32 -5.03
C PHE A 87 -1.05 -1.34 -6.15
N GLY A 88 0.04 -1.99 -6.60
CA GLY A 88 -0.04 -3.05 -7.59
C GLY A 88 -0.89 -4.24 -7.13
N ILE A 89 -0.70 -4.68 -5.88
CA ILE A 89 -1.51 -5.74 -5.27
C ILE A 89 -2.98 -5.31 -5.16
N PHE A 90 -3.22 -4.06 -4.77
CA PHE A 90 -4.57 -3.51 -4.67
C PHE A 90 -5.30 -3.48 -6.01
N VAL A 91 -4.64 -3.09 -7.10
CA VAL A 91 -5.24 -3.11 -8.44
C VAL A 91 -5.64 -4.53 -8.84
N LEU A 92 -4.78 -5.52 -8.57
CA LEU A 92 -5.11 -6.93 -8.83
C LEU A 92 -6.34 -7.38 -8.03
N LEU A 93 -6.41 -7.02 -6.74
CA LEU A 93 -7.58 -7.26 -5.89
C LEU A 93 -8.85 -6.59 -6.43
N MET A 94 -8.75 -5.36 -6.92
CA MET A 94 -9.87 -4.63 -7.53
C MET A 94 -10.36 -5.28 -8.83
N THR A 95 -9.45 -5.77 -9.67
CA THR A 95 -9.84 -6.53 -10.87
C THR A 95 -10.52 -7.85 -10.52
N ALA A 96 -10.00 -8.59 -9.54
CA ALA A 96 -10.59 -9.85 -9.09
C ALA A 96 -11.98 -9.64 -8.45
N SER A 97 -12.12 -8.61 -7.62
CA SER A 97 -13.42 -8.26 -7.00
C SER A 97 -14.44 -7.78 -8.03
N GLY A 98 -14.03 -7.04 -9.06
CA GLY A 98 -14.91 -6.69 -10.18
C GLY A 98 -15.45 -7.93 -10.90
N ILE A 99 -14.57 -8.87 -11.26
CA ILE A 99 -14.96 -10.13 -11.91
C ILE A 99 -15.91 -10.93 -11.01
N ALA A 100 -15.59 -11.04 -9.71
CA ALA A 100 -16.43 -11.75 -8.75
C ALA A 100 -17.80 -11.09 -8.55
N GLY A 101 -17.84 -9.75 -8.46
CA GLY A 101 -19.09 -8.98 -8.34
C GLY A 101 -20.00 -9.18 -9.55
N TYR A 102 -19.45 -9.08 -10.77
CA TYR A 102 -20.21 -9.35 -12.00
C TYR A 102 -20.70 -10.79 -12.14
N ALA A 103 -20.02 -11.76 -11.51
CA ALA A 103 -20.47 -13.16 -11.50
C ALA A 103 -21.58 -13.42 -10.47
N LEU A 104 -21.73 -12.56 -9.46
CA LEU A 104 -22.71 -12.69 -8.37
C LEU A 104 -24.01 -11.91 -8.62
N THR A 105 -23.98 -10.91 -9.51
CA THR A 105 -25.14 -10.11 -9.95
C THR A 105 -25.67 -10.58 -11.30
#